data_AF-A0AAU2XJE1-F1
#
_entry.id   AF-A0AAU2XJE1-F1
#
_cell.length_a   1.000
_cell.length_b   1.000
_cell.length_c   1.000
_cell.angle_alpha   90.00
_cell.angle_beta   90.00
_cell.angle_gamma   90.00
#
_symmetry.space_group_name_H-M   'P 1'
#
loop_
_entity.id
_entity.type
_entity.pdbx_description
1 polymer ?
#
loop_
_entity_poly.entity_id
_entity_poly.type
_entity_poly.pdbx_seq_one_letter_code
_entity_poly.pdbx_strand_id
1 'polypeptide(L)'
;MGHDHGHRLMRTGRTLTRHFDLETRQHELLGLDLGEGVPRRTLLVGLLAFGTWVGLLLALFGVPSPQWASAYLLPPGLLTVLGSRRSRVVDRRRNLTCWGIAARYVVAGHEPVICGGRRTAGPGERIACRDRLAVRAERAATMPLFAPWTGRLDHASPTAREPRQTPLAWSHRARLYGPDATAKNRARRRAPHVEEGGSPA
;
A
#
# COMPACT_ATOMS: atom_id res chain seq x y z
N MET A 1 -62.93 -0.05 6.12
CA MET A 1 -61.77 -0.57 6.88
C MET A 1 -60.53 -0.33 6.04
N GLY A 2 -59.88 0.83 6.20
CA GLY A 2 -58.65 1.19 5.49
C GLY A 2 -57.44 0.90 6.35
N HIS A 3 -56.60 -0.05 5.93
CA HIS A 3 -55.35 -0.37 6.60
C HIS A 3 -54.27 0.62 6.17
N ASP A 4 -54.05 1.63 7.01
CA ASP A 4 -53.03 2.66 6.84
C ASP A 4 -51.63 2.01 6.88
N HIS A 5 -50.97 1.93 5.73
CA HIS A 5 -49.61 1.41 5.60
C HIS A 5 -48.64 2.51 6.01
N GLY A 6 -48.28 2.51 7.29
CA GLY A 6 -47.22 3.34 7.84
C GLY A 6 -45.90 3.11 7.11
N HIS A 7 -45.58 4.01 6.18
CA HIS A 7 -44.29 4.12 5.53
C HIS A 7 -43.22 4.36 6.60
N ARG A 8 -42.52 3.29 6.97
CA ARG A 8 -41.33 3.34 7.82
C ARG A 8 -40.24 4.06 7.01
N LEU A 9 -40.16 5.37 7.16
CA LEU A 9 -39.09 6.20 6.60
C LEU A 9 -37.76 5.67 7.12
N MET A 10 -37.08 4.89 6.27
CA MET A 10 -35.73 4.39 6.53
C MET A 10 -34.80 5.59 6.62
N ARG A 11 -34.52 6.05 7.85
CA ARG A 11 -33.60 7.14 8.13
C ARG A 11 -32.19 6.69 7.79
N THR A 12 -31.76 6.97 6.57
CA THR A 12 -30.39 6.71 6.10
C THR A 12 -29.44 7.69 6.79
N GLY A 13 -28.93 7.31 7.96
CA GLY A 13 -27.88 8.06 8.64
C GLY A 13 -26.59 8.02 7.83
N ARG A 14 -26.30 9.07 7.06
CA ARG A 14 -25.02 9.24 6.37
C ARG A 14 -24.03 9.85 7.34
N THR A 15 -23.09 9.03 7.81
CA THR A 15 -21.96 9.52 8.62
C THR A 15 -20.91 10.08 7.67
N LEU A 16 -21.02 11.38 7.35
CA LEU A 16 -20.06 12.14 6.57
C LEU A 16 -18.89 12.56 7.46
N THR A 17 -17.99 11.63 7.80
CA THR A 17 -16.70 11.99 8.41
C THR A 17 -15.76 12.48 7.32
N ARG A 18 -15.73 13.80 7.09
CA ARG A 18 -14.65 14.44 6.33
C ARG A 18 -13.43 14.50 7.25
N HIS A 19 -12.38 13.74 6.94
CA HIS A 19 -11.10 13.89 7.64
C HIS A 19 -10.49 15.23 7.25
N PHE A 20 -10.29 16.10 8.23
CA PHE A 20 -9.48 17.31 8.09
C PHE A 20 -8.01 16.89 8.23
N ASP A 21 -7.26 16.92 7.12
CA ASP A 21 -5.81 16.79 7.14
C ASP A 21 -5.20 18.16 7.49
N LEU A 22 -4.99 18.44 8.77
CA LEU A 22 -4.15 19.57 9.20
C LEU A 22 -2.69 19.21 8.94
N GLU A 23 -2.17 19.58 7.76
CA GLU A 23 -0.76 19.43 7.42
C GLU A 23 0.05 20.62 7.95
N THR A 24 1.02 20.36 8.83
CA THR A 24 2.00 21.38 9.26
C THR A 24 2.89 21.75 8.08
N ARG A 25 2.73 22.97 7.57
CA ARG A 25 3.58 23.55 6.52
C ARG A 25 4.75 24.32 7.12
N GLN A 26 5.84 24.38 6.39
CA GLN A 26 7.03 25.14 6.73
C GLN A 26 7.18 26.26 5.71
N HIS A 27 6.97 27.49 6.15
CA HIS A 27 6.97 28.68 5.31
C HIS A 27 8.37 29.24 5.11
N GLU A 28 9.30 28.97 6.03
CA GLU A 28 10.68 29.43 5.95
C GLU A 28 11.65 28.23 6.02
N LEU A 29 12.61 28.18 5.12
CA LEU A 29 13.68 27.18 5.13
C LEU A 29 15.03 27.90 4.97
N LEU A 30 15.88 27.86 6.00
CA LEU A 30 17.23 28.44 5.96
C LEU A 30 17.25 29.93 5.54
N GLY A 31 16.27 30.72 5.97
CA GLY A 31 16.15 32.15 5.63
C GLY A 31 15.55 32.46 4.25
N LEU A 32 15.23 31.43 3.45
CA LEU A 32 14.40 31.58 2.25
C LEU A 32 12.93 31.45 2.65
N ASP A 33 12.13 32.43 2.28
CA ASP A 33 10.66 32.35 2.34
C ASP A 33 10.17 31.52 1.15
N LEU A 34 9.54 30.39 1.45
CA LEU A 34 8.98 29.47 0.46
C LEU A 34 7.53 29.83 0.11
N GLY A 35 7.01 30.95 0.64
CA GLY A 35 5.68 31.46 0.36
C GLY A 35 4.57 30.52 0.86
N GLU A 36 4.06 29.67 -0.03
CA GLU A 36 2.92 28.76 0.23
C GLU A 36 3.22 27.65 1.26
N GLY A 37 4.50 27.52 1.64
CA GLY A 37 5.02 26.64 2.66
C GLY A 37 5.09 25.18 2.23
N VAL A 38 6.26 24.55 2.38
CA VAL A 38 6.45 23.14 2.04
C VAL A 38 5.99 22.26 3.21
N PRO A 39 5.20 21.18 2.97
CA PRO A 39 4.81 20.27 4.05
C PRO A 39 6.04 19.67 4.74
N ARG A 40 6.14 19.78 6.07
CA ARG A 40 7.31 19.31 6.85
C ARG A 40 7.67 17.85 6.59
N ARG A 41 6.65 17.00 6.41
CA ARG A 41 6.83 15.58 6.08
C ARG A 41 7.48 15.36 4.72
N THR A 42 7.18 16.21 3.74
CA THR A 42 7.83 16.17 2.42
C THR A 42 9.30 16.57 2.54
N LEU A 43 9.59 17.56 3.39
CA LEU A 43 10.95 18.03 3.64
C LEU A 43 11.82 16.96 4.30
N LEU A 44 11.31 16.31 5.35
CA LEU A 44 12.01 15.21 6.03
C LEU A 44 12.23 14.01 5.09
N VAL A 45 11.23 13.65 4.29
CA VAL A 45 11.38 12.62 3.25
C VAL A 45 12.46 13.01 2.25
N GLY A 46 12.44 14.25 1.76
CA GLY A 46 13.42 14.74 0.80
C GLY A 46 14.83 14.72 1.35
N LEU A 47 15.00 15.15 2.60
CA LEU A 47 16.29 15.12 3.30
C LEU A 47 16.82 13.69 3.43
N LEU A 48 15.99 12.74 3.88
CA LEU A 48 16.39 11.35 4.02
C LEU A 48 16.71 10.70 2.66
N ALA A 49 15.88 10.96 1.64
CA ALA A 49 16.11 10.46 0.29
C ALA A 49 17.41 11.02 -0.31
N PHE A 50 17.63 12.33 -0.17
CA PHE A 50 18.82 13.02 -0.65
C PHE A 50 20.08 12.51 0.06
N GLY A 51 20.08 12.47 1.40
CA GLY A 51 21.20 11.98 2.19
C GLY A 51 21.54 10.53 1.89
N THR A 52 20.53 9.66 1.75
CA THR A 52 20.74 8.25 1.39
C THR A 52 21.32 8.10 -0.02
N TRP A 53 20.80 8.86 -0.99
CA TRP A 53 21.25 8.81 -2.38
C TRP A 53 22.69 9.31 -2.54
N VAL A 54 22.96 10.52 -2.03
CA VAL A 54 24.29 11.14 -2.11
C VAL A 54 25.30 10.32 -1.30
N GLY A 55 24.93 9.84 -0.12
CA GLY A 55 25.79 8.97 0.68
C GLY A 55 26.16 7.68 -0.06
N LEU A 56 25.20 7.06 -0.75
CA LEU A 56 25.44 5.85 -1.54
C LEU A 56 26.35 6.14 -2.75
N LEU A 57 26.11 7.24 -3.47
CA LEU A 57 26.97 7.61 -4.60
C LEU A 57 28.38 8.01 -4.18
N LEU A 58 28.54 8.75 -3.08
CA LEU A 58 29.85 9.07 -2.52
C LEU A 58 30.60 7.80 -2.09
N ALA A 59 29.91 6.83 -1.49
CA ALA A 59 30.51 5.56 -1.08
C ALA A 59 30.95 4.71 -2.28
N LEU A 60 30.22 4.73 -3.40
CA LEU A 60 30.53 3.93 -4.58
C LEU A 60 31.51 4.62 -5.55
N PHE A 61 31.36 5.92 -5.77
CA PHE A 61 32.02 6.67 -6.84
C PHE A 61 32.91 7.81 -6.33
N GLY A 62 32.88 8.13 -5.03
CA GLY A 62 33.64 9.23 -4.46
C GLY A 62 33.06 10.62 -4.79
N VAL A 63 33.89 11.66 -4.65
CA VAL A 63 33.47 13.06 -4.78
C VAL A 63 33.02 13.36 -6.22
N PRO A 64 31.88 14.04 -6.43
CA PRO A 64 31.39 14.35 -7.78
C PRO A 64 32.30 15.33 -8.51
N SER A 65 32.70 14.99 -9.74
CA SER A 65 33.20 15.98 -10.71
C SER A 65 32.02 16.79 -11.30
N PRO A 66 32.23 18.03 -11.80
CA PRO A 66 31.15 18.92 -12.26
C PRO A 66 30.16 18.28 -13.25
N GLN A 67 30.64 17.42 -14.15
CA GLN A 67 29.83 16.67 -15.10
C GLN A 67 28.84 15.68 -14.46
N TRP A 68 29.15 15.14 -13.28
CA TRP A 68 28.30 14.19 -12.55
C TRP A 68 27.40 14.87 -11.52
N ALA A 69 27.55 16.18 -11.26
CA ALA A 69 26.77 16.89 -10.26
C ALA A 69 25.25 16.73 -10.47
N SER A 70 24.80 16.75 -11.73
CA SER A 70 23.41 16.50 -12.10
C SER A 70 22.91 15.13 -11.63
N ALA A 71 23.72 14.06 -11.74
CA ALA A 71 23.34 12.72 -11.30
C ALA A 71 23.21 12.60 -9.77
N TYR A 72 23.87 13.49 -9.02
CA TYR A 72 23.75 13.56 -7.57
C TYR A 72 22.47 14.31 -7.13
N LEU A 73 22.05 15.33 -7.87
CA LEU A 73 20.90 16.17 -7.49
C LEU A 73 19.56 15.76 -8.13
N LEU A 74 19.54 15.43 -9.42
CA LEU A 74 18.29 15.21 -10.17
C LEU A 74 17.47 14.03 -9.63
N PRO A 75 18.05 12.83 -9.44
CA PRO A 75 17.28 11.67 -8.97
C PRO A 75 16.60 11.89 -7.61
N PRO A 76 17.28 12.37 -6.55
CA PRO A 76 16.62 12.58 -5.25
C PRO A 76 15.64 13.76 -5.28
N GLY A 77 15.92 14.81 -6.06
CA GLY A 77 14.97 15.92 -6.26
C GLY A 77 13.68 15.44 -6.91
N LEU A 78 13.80 14.70 -8.01
CA LEU A 78 12.66 14.13 -8.72
C LEU A 78 11.89 13.13 -7.85
N LEU A 79 12.59 12.28 -7.10
CA LEU A 79 11.97 11.33 -6.18
C LEU A 79 11.14 12.05 -5.10
N THR A 80 11.64 13.17 -4.58
CA THR A 80 10.95 13.96 -3.57
C THR A 80 9.68 14.61 -4.15
N VAL A 81 9.78 15.22 -5.32
CA VAL A 81 8.64 15.86 -6.00
C VAL A 81 7.59 14.83 -6.41
N LEU A 82 7.99 13.72 -7.05
CA LEU A 82 7.05 12.70 -7.50
C LEU A 82 6.48 11.86 -6.34
N GLY A 83 7.29 11.58 -5.33
CA GLY A 83 6.91 10.77 -4.17
C GLY A 83 5.96 11.51 -3.22
N SER A 84 6.08 12.83 -3.11
CA SER A 84 5.22 13.66 -2.28
C SER A 84 3.82 13.88 -2.87
N ARG A 85 3.66 13.76 -4.20
CA ARG A 85 2.35 13.84 -4.86
C ARG A 85 1.39 12.77 -4.34
N ARG A 86 0.11 13.11 -4.23
CA ARG A 86 -0.96 12.16 -3.94
C ARG A 86 -1.05 11.13 -5.07
N SER A 87 -1.33 9.88 -4.70
CA SER A 87 -1.47 8.81 -5.68
C SER A 87 -2.78 8.94 -6.41
N ARG A 88 -2.74 8.88 -7.75
CA ARG A 88 -3.95 8.86 -8.60
C ARG A 88 -4.75 7.56 -8.47
N VAL A 89 -4.12 6.50 -7.94
CA VAL A 89 -4.73 5.17 -7.78
C VAL A 89 -5.35 5.03 -6.38
N VAL A 90 -4.77 5.68 -5.37
CA VAL A 90 -5.21 5.60 -3.98
C VAL A 90 -5.26 7.00 -3.38
N ASP A 91 -6.44 7.62 -3.38
CA ASP A 91 -6.64 9.01 -2.96
C ASP A 91 -6.10 9.34 -1.56
N ARG A 92 -6.09 8.35 -0.65
CA ARG A 92 -5.64 8.51 0.74
C ARG A 92 -4.13 8.40 0.93
N ARG A 93 -3.35 8.03 -0.08
CA ARG A 93 -1.91 7.71 0.08
C ARG A 93 -1.05 8.52 -0.87
N ARG A 94 0.14 8.92 -0.38
CA ARG A 94 1.18 9.54 -1.21
C ARG A 94 1.88 8.48 -2.05
N ASN A 95 2.38 8.86 -3.22
CA ASN A 95 3.10 7.95 -4.12
C ASN A 95 4.27 7.25 -3.42
N LEU A 96 5.01 7.96 -2.57
CA LEU A 96 6.10 7.37 -1.79
C LEU A 96 5.63 6.20 -0.91
N THR A 97 4.47 6.32 -0.27
CA THR A 97 3.92 5.23 0.55
C THR A 97 3.52 4.04 -0.32
N CYS A 98 2.93 4.30 -1.49
CA CYS A 98 2.60 3.25 -2.46
C CYS A 98 3.86 2.55 -2.97
N TRP A 99 4.94 3.30 -3.24
CA TRP A 99 6.25 2.75 -3.62
C TRP A 99 6.89 1.96 -2.48
N GLY A 100 6.84 2.46 -1.24
CA GLY A 100 7.35 1.74 -0.07
C GLY A 100 6.63 0.42 0.17
N ILE A 101 5.29 0.39 0.03
CA ILE A 101 4.51 -0.85 0.09
C ILE A 101 4.89 -1.79 -1.06
N ALA A 102 5.12 -1.24 -2.26
CA ALA A 102 5.57 -2.01 -3.41
C ALA A 102 6.95 -2.64 -3.19
N ALA A 103 7.92 -1.86 -2.73
CA ALA A 103 9.27 -2.32 -2.42
C ALA A 103 9.24 -3.38 -1.30
N ARG A 104 8.48 -3.13 -0.23
CA ARG A 104 8.28 -4.10 0.85
C ARG A 104 7.67 -5.40 0.35
N TYR A 105 6.71 -5.34 -0.57
CA TYR A 105 6.14 -6.53 -1.19
C TYR A 105 7.21 -7.34 -1.95
N VAL A 106 8.09 -6.68 -2.71
CA VAL A 106 9.17 -7.36 -3.43
C VAL A 106 10.18 -8.00 -2.48
N VAL A 107 10.59 -7.29 -1.41
CA VAL A 107 11.59 -7.80 -0.46
C VAL A 107 10.98 -8.81 0.51
N ALA A 108 10.07 -8.36 1.38
CA ALA A 108 9.54 -9.16 2.48
C ALA A 108 8.44 -10.14 2.04
N GLY A 109 7.67 -9.77 1.01
CA GLY A 109 6.59 -10.61 0.51
C GLY A 109 5.33 -10.52 1.34
N HIS A 110 4.29 -11.17 0.85
CA HIS A 110 3.05 -11.36 1.59
C HIS A 110 3.03 -12.79 2.13
N GLU A 111 2.68 -12.96 3.41
CA GLU A 111 2.42 -14.29 3.96
C GLU A 111 1.05 -14.76 3.44
N PRO A 112 0.99 -15.80 2.59
CA PRO A 112 -0.30 -16.25 2.07
C PRO A 112 -1.19 -16.71 3.22
N VAL A 113 -2.44 -16.27 3.20
CA VAL A 113 -3.44 -16.70 4.19
C VAL A 113 -3.92 -18.08 3.78
N ILE A 114 -3.38 -19.12 4.41
CA ILE A 114 -3.78 -20.50 4.12
C ILE A 114 -4.78 -20.98 5.18
N CYS A 115 -5.85 -21.62 4.73
CA CYS A 115 -6.93 -22.10 5.60
C CYS A 115 -7.50 -20.99 6.51
N GLY A 116 -7.58 -19.76 6.03
CA GLY A 116 -8.07 -18.61 6.82
C GLY A 116 -7.12 -18.18 7.95
N GLY A 117 -5.83 -18.54 7.87
CA GLY A 117 -4.82 -18.21 8.88
C GLY A 117 -4.63 -19.29 9.95
N ARG A 118 -5.21 -20.49 9.77
CA ARG A 118 -5.05 -21.62 10.71
C ARG A 118 -3.65 -22.21 10.70
N ARG A 119 -2.85 -21.95 9.67
CA ARG A 119 -1.45 -22.38 9.58
C ARG A 119 -0.56 -21.26 9.04
N THR A 120 0.68 -21.23 9.50
CA THR A 120 1.75 -20.38 8.93
C THR A 120 2.19 -20.94 7.59
N ALA A 121 2.54 -20.07 6.65
CA ALA A 121 2.94 -20.49 5.32
C ALA A 121 4.36 -21.05 5.28
N GLY A 122 4.53 -22.24 4.69
CA GLY A 122 5.84 -22.85 4.47
C GLY A 122 6.67 -22.12 3.40
N PRO A 123 7.99 -22.35 3.32
CA PRO A 123 8.87 -21.67 2.35
C PRO A 123 8.45 -21.84 0.88
N GLY A 124 7.93 -23.02 0.51
CA GLY A 124 7.46 -23.32 -0.85
C GLY A 124 6.07 -22.79 -1.19
N GLU A 125 5.32 -22.29 -0.21
CA GLU A 125 4.00 -21.67 -0.40
C GLU A 125 4.11 -20.16 -0.55
N ARG A 126 5.26 -19.59 -0.19
CA ARG A 126 5.57 -18.18 -0.37
C ARG A 126 5.97 -17.92 -1.81
N ILE A 127 5.46 -16.82 -2.37
CA ILE A 127 5.85 -16.39 -3.72
C ILE A 127 7.33 -15.99 -3.69
N ALA A 128 8.14 -16.56 -4.58
CA ALA A 128 9.55 -16.22 -4.67
C ALA A 128 9.75 -14.73 -4.99
N CYS A 129 10.86 -14.16 -4.53
CA CYS A 129 11.17 -12.74 -4.79
C CYS A 129 11.22 -12.45 -6.29
N ARG A 130 11.81 -13.37 -7.07
CA ARG A 130 11.87 -13.29 -8.53
C ARG A 130 10.49 -13.23 -9.17
N ASP A 131 9.56 -14.06 -8.74
CA ASP A 131 8.19 -14.09 -9.31
C ASP A 131 7.43 -12.81 -8.91
N ARG A 132 7.63 -12.31 -7.68
CA ARG A 132 7.08 -11.01 -7.25
C ARG A 132 7.61 -9.85 -8.08
N LEU A 133 8.91 -9.89 -8.41
CA LEU A 133 9.55 -8.89 -9.25
C LEU A 133 9.04 -8.98 -10.70
N ALA A 134 8.86 -10.18 -11.23
CA ALA A 134 8.33 -10.41 -12.58
C ALA A 134 6.93 -9.80 -12.75
N VAL A 135 5.99 -10.10 -11.84
CA VAL A 135 4.64 -9.51 -11.83
C VAL A 135 4.68 -7.98 -11.74
N ARG A 136 5.67 -7.41 -11.05
CA ARG A 136 5.86 -5.96 -10.98
C ARG A 136 6.46 -5.38 -12.25
N ALA A 137 7.40 -6.07 -12.87
CA ALA A 137 8.01 -5.68 -14.13
C ALA A 137 6.96 -5.64 -15.25
N GLU A 138 6.06 -6.62 -15.33
CA GLU A 138 4.94 -6.64 -16.28
C GLU A 138 4.01 -5.41 -16.10
N ARG A 139 3.70 -5.05 -14.84
CA ARG A 139 2.92 -3.84 -14.54
C ARG A 139 3.67 -2.55 -14.86
N ALA A 140 4.99 -2.54 -14.76
CA ALA A 140 5.79 -1.39 -15.15
C ALA A 140 5.86 -1.27 -16.68
N ALA A 141 5.96 -2.40 -17.39
CA ALA A 141 5.98 -2.46 -18.85
C ALA A 141 4.69 -1.97 -19.50
N THR A 142 3.55 -2.16 -18.82
CA THR A 142 2.25 -1.62 -19.27
C THR A 142 2.08 -0.12 -19.02
N MET A 143 3.04 0.56 -18.37
CA MET A 143 2.98 2.01 -18.22
C MET A 143 3.47 2.72 -19.49
N PRO A 144 2.77 3.79 -19.95
CA PRO A 144 3.12 4.51 -21.18
C PRO A 144 4.55 5.07 -21.19
N LEU A 145 5.08 5.43 -20.01
CA LEU A 145 6.42 5.97 -19.85
C LEU A 145 7.53 4.95 -20.15
N PHE A 146 7.26 3.66 -19.91
CA PHE A 146 8.24 2.59 -20.05
C PHE A 146 8.02 1.73 -21.30
N ALA A 147 6.87 1.86 -21.97
CA ALA A 147 6.55 1.13 -23.20
C ALA A 147 7.66 1.19 -24.29
N PRO A 148 8.35 2.33 -24.53
CA PRO A 148 9.44 2.37 -25.52
C PRO A 148 10.69 1.58 -25.11
N TRP A 149 10.89 1.39 -23.80
CA TRP A 149 12.04 0.69 -23.23
C TRP A 149 11.77 -0.81 -23.12
N THR A 150 10.51 -1.21 -22.93
CA THR A 150 10.11 -2.61 -22.75
C THR A 150 9.90 -3.35 -24.07
N GLY A 151 9.53 -2.66 -25.16
CA GLY A 151 9.41 -3.28 -26.49
C GLY A 151 10.72 -3.83 -27.06
N ARG A 152 11.88 -3.52 -26.45
CA ARG A 152 13.20 -4.07 -26.83
C ARG A 152 13.61 -5.30 -26.01
N LEU A 153 12.87 -5.62 -24.93
CA LEU A 153 13.17 -6.74 -24.02
C LEU A 153 12.34 -8.01 -24.34
N ASP A 154 11.54 -7.99 -25.40
CA ASP A 154 10.56 -9.05 -25.76
C ASP A 154 11.17 -10.42 -26.15
N HIS A 155 12.50 -10.59 -26.17
CA HIS A 155 13.12 -11.89 -26.49
C HIS A 155 13.40 -12.80 -25.31
N ALA A 156 13.11 -12.36 -24.08
CA ALA A 156 13.19 -13.22 -22.92
C ALA A 156 11.87 -13.18 -22.17
N SER A 157 10.81 -13.75 -22.76
CA SER A 157 9.70 -14.26 -21.95
C SER A 157 10.32 -15.18 -20.90
N PRO A 158 10.36 -14.81 -19.60
CA PRO A 158 10.64 -15.81 -18.61
C PRO A 158 9.46 -16.76 -18.75
N THR A 159 9.74 -18.01 -19.14
CA THR A 159 8.78 -19.10 -19.07
C THR A 159 8.02 -18.95 -17.76
N ALA A 160 6.81 -18.41 -17.86
CA ALA A 160 5.93 -18.26 -16.72
C ALA A 160 5.74 -19.70 -16.27
N ARG A 161 6.42 -20.08 -15.19
CA ARG A 161 6.19 -21.37 -14.57
C ARG A 161 4.69 -21.45 -14.40
N GLU A 162 4.08 -22.44 -15.04
CA GLU A 162 2.65 -22.70 -14.91
C GLU A 162 2.31 -22.56 -13.42
N PRO A 163 1.31 -21.74 -13.07
CA PRO A 163 0.91 -21.63 -11.68
C PRO A 163 0.66 -23.05 -11.20
N ARG A 164 1.48 -23.49 -10.22
CA ARG A 164 1.47 -24.87 -9.70
C ARG A 164 0.13 -25.26 -9.07
N GLN A 165 -0.82 -24.33 -9.03
CA GLN A 165 -2.14 -24.44 -8.45
C GLN A 165 -3.14 -23.75 -9.37
N THR A 166 -4.28 -24.41 -9.58
CA THR A 166 -5.43 -23.87 -10.30
C THR A 166 -5.88 -22.57 -9.62
N PRO A 167 -6.07 -21.46 -10.35
CA PRO A 167 -6.53 -20.22 -9.75
C PRO A 167 -7.86 -20.45 -9.03
N LEU A 168 -7.86 -20.30 -7.70
CA LEU A 168 -9.07 -20.43 -6.91
C LEU A 168 -9.93 -19.19 -7.15
N ALA A 169 -11.06 -19.35 -7.82
CA ALA A 169 -12.05 -18.30 -7.96
C ALA A 169 -12.68 -17.99 -6.59
N TRP A 170 -12.21 -16.94 -5.93
CA TRP A 170 -12.80 -16.48 -4.67
C TRP A 170 -14.06 -15.65 -4.94
N SER A 171 -15.23 -16.28 -4.80
CA SER A 171 -16.52 -15.60 -4.76
C SER A 171 -16.81 -15.03 -3.37
N HIS A 172 -16.05 -14.03 -2.93
CA HIS A 172 -16.37 -13.33 -1.69
C HIS A 172 -17.59 -12.42 -1.88
N ARG A 173 -18.77 -12.87 -1.42
CA ARG A 173 -19.91 -11.97 -1.18
C ARG A 173 -19.68 -11.21 0.12
N ALA A 174 -19.43 -9.91 0.01
CA ALA A 174 -19.46 -9.02 1.16
C ALA A 174 -20.88 -9.05 1.76
N ARG A 175 -21.05 -9.62 2.95
CA ARG A 175 -22.29 -9.53 3.71
C ARG A 175 -22.19 -8.32 4.64
N LEU A 176 -23.02 -7.31 4.38
CA LEU A 176 -23.15 -6.18 5.30
C LEU A 176 -23.93 -6.65 6.53
N TYR A 177 -23.25 -6.76 7.66
CA TYR A 177 -23.90 -7.06 8.93
C TYR A 177 -24.39 -5.74 9.55
N GLY A 178 -25.69 -5.66 9.81
CA GLY A 178 -26.27 -4.54 10.52
C GLY A 178 -25.70 -4.40 11.94
N PRO A 179 -25.90 -3.22 12.57
CA PRO A 179 -25.38 -2.95 13.92
C PRO A 179 -25.79 -4.03 14.94
N ASP A 180 -27.01 -4.58 14.83
CA ASP A 180 -27.50 -5.65 15.71
C ASP A 180 -26.69 -6.96 15.58
N ALA A 181 -26.31 -7.33 14.36
CA ALA A 181 -25.49 -8.50 14.11
C ALA A 181 -24.07 -8.32 14.65
N THR A 182 -23.53 -7.10 14.60
CA THR A 182 -22.23 -6.79 15.20
C THR A 182 -22.27 -6.80 16.74
N ALA A 183 -23.36 -6.30 17.34
CA ALA A 183 -23.58 -6.32 18.79
C ALA A 183 -23.68 -7.76 19.33
N LYS A 184 -24.42 -8.63 18.64
CA LYS A 184 -24.56 -10.05 19.00
C LYS A 184 -23.22 -10.80 18.96
N ASN A 185 -22.40 -10.52 17.94
CA ASN A 185 -21.06 -11.12 17.84
C ASN A 185 -20.11 -10.63 18.94
N ARG A 186 -20.21 -9.35 19.32
CA ARG A 186 -19.43 -8.78 20.42
C ARG A 186 -19.84 -9.38 21.77
N ALA A 187 -21.14 -9.61 21.98
CA ALA A 187 -21.66 -10.27 23.17
C ALA A 187 -21.17 -11.74 23.26
N ARG A 188 -21.22 -12.50 22.16
CA ARG A 188 -20.68 -13.86 22.10
C ARG A 188 -19.18 -13.95 22.41
N ARG A 189 -18.39 -12.98 21.94
CA ARG A 189 -16.94 -12.93 22.24
C ARG A 189 -16.61 -12.55 23.69
N ARG A 190 -17.56 -11.95 24.40
CA ARG A 190 -17.41 -11.58 25.82
C ARG A 190 -18.00 -12.61 26.78
N ALA A 191 -18.74 -13.60 26.27
CA ALA A 191 -19.20 -14.70 27.09
C ALA A 191 -17.98 -15.54 27.51
N PRO A 192 -17.72 -15.73 28.82
CA PRO A 192 -16.69 -16.65 29.27
C PRO A 192 -17.00 -18.05 28.75
N HIS A 193 -15.95 -18.77 28.33
CA HIS A 193 -16.04 -20.15 27.91
C HIS A 193 -16.46 -20.97 29.14
N VAL A 194 -17.74 -21.30 29.26
CA VAL A 194 -18.22 -22.24 30.28
C VAL A 194 -17.84 -23.62 29.77
N GLU A 195 -16.84 -24.24 30.41
CA GLU A 195 -16.57 -25.66 30.25
C GLU A 195 -17.73 -26.44 30.87
N GLU A 196 -18.59 -27.00 30.03
CA GLU A 196 -19.53 -28.03 30.46
C GLU A 196 -18.75 -29.34 30.66
N GLY A 197 -18.35 -29.59 31.92
CA GLY A 197 -17.81 -30.87 32.37
C GLY A 197 -18.43 -31.24 33.70
N GLY A 198 -19.33 -32.22 33.71
CA GLY A 198 -19.88 -32.78 34.96
C GLY A 198 -21.17 -33.57 34.77
N SER A 199 -21.03 -34.82 34.32
CA SER A 199 -22.09 -35.84 34.41
C SER A 199 -22.34 -36.20 35.87
N PRO A 200 -23.56 -36.11 36.42
CA PRO A 200 -23.84 -36.62 37.75
C PRO A 200 -23.93 -38.15 37.70
N ALA A 201 -23.27 -38.78 38.68
CA ALA A 201 -23.44 -40.18 39.04
C ALA A 201 -24.67 -40.36 39.95
#